data_AF-A0A524CTN0-F1
#
_entry.id   AF-A0A524CTN0-F1
#
_cell.length_a   1.000
_cell.length_b   1.000
_cell.length_c   1.000
_cell.angle_alpha   90.00
_cell.angle_beta   90.00
_cell.angle_gamma   90.00
#
_symmetry.space_group_name_H-M   'P 1'
#
loop_
_entity.id
_entity.type
_entity.pdbx_description
1 polymer ?
#
loop_
_entity_poly.entity_id
_entity_poly.type
_entity_poly.pdbx_seq_one_letter_code
_entity_poly.pdbx_strand_id
1 'polypeptide(L)' 'MEGIIIQNQQSVEDKEWANDWKTIVDIFDLIDKLKSKLQRLDVSYLRELQQEILILNLEKYAWSLQNYIIEKYSK' A
#
# COMPACT_ATOMS: atom_id res chain seq x y z
N MET A 1 39.46 -13.77 -18.93
CA MET A 1 38.06 -13.49 -19.30
C MET A 1 37.24 -14.67 -18.83
N GLU A 2 36.72 -14.59 -17.62
CA GLU A 2 35.62 -15.45 -17.19
C GLU A 2 34.60 -14.49 -16.59
N GLY A 3 33.63 -14.11 -17.43
CA GLY A 3 32.50 -13.31 -16.99
C GLY A 3 31.63 -14.21 -16.13
N ILE A 4 31.64 -13.99 -14.83
CA ILE A 4 30.70 -14.64 -13.91
C ILE A 4 29.32 -14.07 -14.25
N ILE A 5 28.52 -14.84 -14.98
CA ILE A 5 27.09 -14.58 -15.11
C ILE A 5 26.49 -14.92 -13.74
N ILE A 6 26.32 -13.91 -12.89
CA ILE A 6 25.49 -14.03 -11.69
C ILE A 6 24.06 -14.15 -12.21
N GLN A 7 23.58 -15.38 -12.39
CA GLN A 7 22.15 -15.62 -12.56
C GLN A 7 21.49 -15.18 -11.25
N ASN A 8 20.87 -14.01 -11.27
CA ASN A 8 20.11 -13.46 -10.15
C ASN A 8 18.83 -14.31 -9.97
N GLN A 9 18.97 -15.49 -9.37
CA GLN A 9 17.83 -16.27 -8.90
C GLN A 9 17.27 -15.55 -7.67
N GLN A 10 16.32 -14.64 -7.89
CA GLN A 10 15.49 -14.12 -6.80
C GLN A 10 14.91 -15.29 -6.03
N SER A 11 15.12 -15.29 -4.72
CA SER A 11 14.55 -16.29 -3.83
C SER A 11 13.02 -16.25 -3.91
N VAL A 12 12.37 -17.34 -3.51
CA VAL A 12 10.89 -17.34 -3.38
C VAL A 12 10.44 -16.22 -2.45
N GLU A 13 11.20 -15.99 -1.38
CA GLU A 13 10.96 -14.93 -0.40
C GLU A 13 11.06 -13.52 -0.99
N ASP A 14 12.05 -13.25 -1.86
CA ASP A 14 12.16 -11.96 -2.57
C ASP A 14 10.93 -11.68 -3.44
N LYS A 15 10.39 -12.73 -4.09
CA LYS A 15 9.22 -12.61 -4.96
C LYS A 15 7.95 -12.36 -4.15
N GLU A 16 7.80 -13.07 -3.02
CA GLU A 16 6.69 -12.87 -2.11
C GLU A 16 6.72 -11.48 -1.49
N TRP A 17 7.90 -11.02 -1.04
CA TRP A 17 8.09 -9.66 -0.55
C TRP A 17 7.70 -8.60 -1.59
N ALA A 18 8.18 -8.76 -2.83
CA ALA A 18 7.86 -7.82 -3.90
C ALA A 18 6.36 -7.79 -4.21
N ASN A 19 5.68 -8.93 -4.15
CA ASN A 19 4.23 -9.03 -4.36
C ASN A 19 3.43 -8.38 -3.22
N ASP A 20 3.80 -8.66 -1.96
CA ASP A 20 3.16 -8.05 -0.79
C ASP A 20 3.38 -6.54 -0.80
N TRP A 21 4.60 -6.08 -1.08
CA TRP A 21 4.92 -4.65 -1.20
C TRP A 21 4.11 -3.95 -2.29
N LYS A 22 4.01 -4.58 -3.48
CA LYS A 22 3.18 -4.06 -4.57
C LYS A 22 1.72 -3.93 -4.14
N THR A 23 1.20 -4.92 -3.40
CA THR A 23 -0.18 -4.88 -2.89
C THR A 23 -0.38 -3.71 -1.91
N ILE A 24 0.59 -3.43 -1.03
CA ILE A 24 0.54 -2.26 -0.14
C ILE A 24 0.49 -0.95 -0.92
N VAL A 25 1.34 -0.81 -1.95
CA VAL A 25 1.33 0.38 -2.83
C VAL A 25 -0.01 0.53 -3.53
N ASP A 26 -0.55 -0.56 -4.09
CA ASP A 26 -1.85 -0.54 -4.77
C ASP A 26 -2.99 -0.12 -3.82
N ILE A 27 -2.92 -0.49 -2.53
CA ILE A 27 -3.90 -0.06 -1.51
C ILE A 27 -3.83 1.46 -1.29
N PHE A 28 -2.63 2.03 -1.12
CA PHE A 28 -2.48 3.48 -0.96
C PHE A 28 -2.98 4.24 -2.20
N ASP A 29 -2.64 3.77 -3.39
CA ASP A 29 -3.14 4.32 -4.66
C ASP A 29 -4.68 4.31 -4.73
N LEU A 30 -5.33 3.25 -4.23
CA LEU A 30 -6.78 3.16 -4.18
C LEU A 30 -7.38 4.14 -3.16
N ILE A 31 -6.74 4.33 -2.02
CA ILE A 31 -7.17 5.30 -1.00
C ILE A 31 -7.10 6.73 -1.57
N ASP A 32 -6.00 7.08 -2.25
CA ASP A 32 -5.85 8.40 -2.89
C ASP A 32 -6.89 8.63 -3.99
N LYS A 33 -7.14 7.61 -4.82
CA LYS A 33 -8.20 7.67 -5.83
C LYS A 33 -9.57 7.85 -5.18
N LEU A 34 -9.87 7.14 -4.09
CA LEU A 34 -11.13 7.28 -3.36
C LEU A 34 -11.27 8.70 -2.80
N LYS A 35 -10.25 9.22 -2.13
CA LYS A 35 -10.21 10.59 -1.62
C LYS A 35 -10.52 11.62 -2.70
N SER A 36 -9.88 11.50 -3.86
CA SER A 36 -10.12 12.41 -5.01
C SER A 36 -11.55 12.35 -5.56
N LYS A 37 -12.22 11.19 -5.44
CA LYS A 37 -13.61 11.01 -5.88
C LYS A 37 -14.58 11.59 -4.87
N LEU A 38 -14.34 11.37 -3.57
CA LEU A 38 -15.18 11.88 -2.49
C LEU A 38 -15.20 13.42 -2.49
N GLN A 39 -14.05 14.07 -2.69
CA GLN A 39 -13.92 15.53 -2.77
C GLN A 39 -14.72 16.18 -3.93
N ARG A 40 -15.22 15.41 -4.90
CA ARG A 40 -16.03 15.91 -6.01
C ARG A 40 -17.53 15.85 -5.73
N LEU A 41 -17.94 15.22 -4.63
CA LEU A 41 -19.34 15.09 -4.28
C LEU A 41 -19.80 16.34 -3.54
N ASP A 42 -20.87 16.97 -4.03
CA ASP A 42 -21.57 18.02 -3.30
C ASP A 42 -22.42 17.38 -2.19
N VAL A 43 -21.95 17.49 -0.95
CA VAL A 43 -22.57 16.86 0.23
C VAL A 43 -22.64 17.84 1.39
N SER A 44 -23.45 17.54 2.41
CA SER A 44 -23.49 18.36 3.61
C SER A 44 -22.17 18.29 4.38
N TYR A 45 -21.86 19.33 5.15
CA TYR A 45 -20.68 19.39 6.02
C TYR A 45 -20.49 18.15 6.92
N LEU A 46 -21.58 17.61 7.48
CA LEU A 46 -21.52 16.38 8.28
C LEU A 46 -21.02 15.18 7.45
N ARG A 47 -21.41 15.10 6.17
CA ARG A 47 -20.92 14.05 5.27
C ARG A 47 -19.46 14.28 4.87
N GLU A 48 -19.01 15.52 4.71
CA GLU A 48 -17.58 15.82 4.48
C GLU A 48 -16.72 15.30 5.63
N LEU A 49 -17.09 15.61 6.88
CA LEU A 49 -16.39 15.10 8.07
C LEU A 49 -16.38 13.56 8.13
N GLN A 50 -17.50 12.91 7.79
CA GLN A 50 -17.56 11.45 7.74
C GLN A 50 -16.64 10.87 6.67
N GLN A 51 -16.52 11.53 5.50
CA GLN A 51 -15.59 11.14 4.45
C GLN A 51 -14.13 11.29 4.91
N GLU A 52 -13.78 12.38 5.59
CA GLU A 52 -12.44 12.58 6.16
C GLU A 52 -12.07 11.50 7.18
N ILE A 53 -13.00 11.18 8.10
CA ILE A 53 -12.81 10.11 9.10
C ILE A 53 -12.61 8.74 8.42
N LEU A 54 -13.40 8.46 7.37
CA LEU A 54 -13.27 7.22 6.60
C LEU A 54 -11.86 7.11 5.97
N ILE A 55 -11.41 8.16 5.28
CA ILE A 55 -10.08 8.18 4.65
C ILE A 55 -8.98 8.00 5.70
N LEU A 56 -9.06 8.73 6.82
CA LEU A 56 -8.07 8.62 7.89
C LEU A 56 -7.98 7.20 8.47
N ASN A 57 -9.13 6.53 8.64
CA ASN A 57 -9.15 5.16 9.15
C ASN A 57 -8.56 4.15 8.15
N LEU A 58 -8.82 4.33 6.86
CA LEU A 58 -8.23 3.51 5.80
C LEU A 58 -6.71 3.70 5.73
N GLU A 59 -6.22 4.94 5.78
CA GLU A 59 -4.79 5.26 5.80
C GLU A 59 -4.11 4.60 7.01
N LYS A 60 -4.68 4.75 8.22
CA LYS A 60 -4.16 4.12 9.44
C LYS A 60 -4.05 2.59 9.30
N TYR A 61 -5.05 1.96 8.71
CA TYR A 61 -5.05 0.53 8.50
C TYR A 61 -3.99 0.11 7.47
N ALA A 62 -3.86 0.84 6.35
CA ALA A 62 -2.81 0.59 5.36
C ALA A 62 -1.40 0.71 5.94
N TRP A 63 -1.14 1.71 6.80
CA TRP A 63 0.10 1.83 7.55
C TRP A 63 0.36 0.63 8.48
N SER A 64 -0.68 0.15 9.17
CA SER A 64 -0.57 -1.04 10.00
C SER A 64 -0.19 -2.28 9.18
N LEU A 65 -0.75 -2.44 7.98
CA LEU A 65 -0.40 -3.53 7.07
C LEU A 65 1.03 -3.41 6.55
N GLN A 66 1.46 -2.20 6.19
CA GLN A 66 2.84 -1.94 5.77
C GLN A 66 3.83 -2.38 6.86
N ASN A 67 3.59 -1.99 8.11
CA ASN A 67 4.45 -2.38 9.22
C ASN A 67 4.49 -3.90 9.41
N TYR A 68 3.32 -4.55 9.33
CA TYR A 68 3.24 -6.00 9.40
C TYR A 68 4.05 -6.69 8.28
N ILE A 69 3.98 -6.20 7.05
CA ILE A 69 4.77 -6.74 5.92
C ILE A 69 6.26 -6.51 6.16
N ILE A 70 6.69 -5.34 6.62
CA ILE A 70 8.10 -5.08 6.97
C ILE A 70 8.56 -6.09 8.02
N GLU A 71 7.80 -6.29 9.09
CA GLU A 71 8.13 -7.22 10.18
C GLU A 71 8.18 -8.69 9.71
N LYS A 72 7.31 -9.08 8.77
CA LYS A 72 7.27 -10.43 8.19
C LYS A 72 8.60 -10.81 7.52
N TYR A 73 9.25 -9.88 6.83
CA TYR A 73 10.46 -10.11 6.04
C TYR A 73 11.74 -9.53 6.65
N SER A 74 11.67 -8.93 7.84
CA SER A 74 12.85 -8.39 8.56
C SER A 74 13.54 -9.44 9.46
N LYS A 75 13.25 -10.73 9.28
CA LYS A 75 13.76 -11.82 10.13
C LYS A 75 14.86 -12.64 9.46
#